data_AF-A0A844BFH9-F1
#
_entry.id   AF-A0A844BFH9-F1
#
_cell.length_a   1.000
_cell.length_b   1.000
_cell.length_c   1.000
_cell.angle_alpha   90.00
_cell.angle_beta   90.00
_cell.angle_gamma   90.00
#
_symmetry.space_group_name_H-M   'P 1'
#
loop_
_entity.id
_entity.type
_entity.pdbx_description
1 polymer ?
#
loop_
_entity_poly.entity_id
_entity_poly.type
_entity_poly.pdbx_seq_one_letter_code
_entity_poly.pdbx_strand_id
1 'polypeptide(L)'
;MTKDNLKPMNYMQKRLFGLIPRGDERLVTLADLANILEIDVRSVQLMVNQLVIKFGIPICSYRDKFRSGLFIAITDEQRLDGLITFKEQVKNMNMRIGSVENADLTITKAYERLHPEVKQKNFQQPYTQLEIPFDCDEIA
;
A
#
# COMPACT_ATOMS: atom_id res chain seq x y z
N MET A 1 -18.73 -17.43 -5.52
CA MET A 1 -17.49 -18.22 -5.73
C MET A 1 -17.63 -19.53 -4.98
N THR A 2 -17.67 -20.67 -5.68
CA THR A 2 -17.61 -22.00 -5.08
C THR A 2 -16.19 -22.28 -4.55
N LYS A 3 -16.06 -23.10 -3.49
CA LYS A 3 -14.77 -23.43 -2.83
C LYS A 3 -13.71 -23.98 -3.81
N ASP A 4 -14.14 -24.47 -4.97
CA ASP A 4 -13.33 -25.22 -5.92
C ASP A 4 -12.38 -24.36 -6.78
N ASN A 5 -12.45 -23.01 -6.68
CA ASN A 5 -11.61 -22.08 -7.43
C ASN A 5 -10.72 -21.17 -6.55
N LEU A 6 -10.50 -21.53 -5.29
CA LEU A 6 -9.63 -20.74 -4.40
C LEU A 6 -8.16 -20.93 -4.76
N LYS A 7 -7.47 -19.82 -5.04
CA LYS A 7 -6.01 -19.84 -5.29
C LYS A 7 -5.28 -20.30 -4.02
N PRO A 8 -4.24 -21.15 -4.14
CA PRO A 8 -3.49 -21.60 -2.97
C PRO A 8 -2.66 -20.45 -2.38
N MET A 9 -2.70 -20.33 -1.05
CA MET A 9 -1.82 -19.44 -0.29
C MET A 9 -0.56 -20.18 0.15
N ASN A 10 0.59 -19.50 0.14
CA ASN A 10 1.79 -19.99 0.79
C ASN A 10 1.68 -19.87 2.33
N TYR A 11 2.66 -20.43 3.06
CA TYR A 11 2.64 -20.44 4.52
C TYR A 11 2.55 -19.04 5.14
N MET A 12 3.33 -18.08 4.63
CA MET A 12 3.36 -16.71 5.16
C MET A 12 2.07 -15.96 4.88
N GLN A 13 1.47 -16.14 3.71
CA GLN A 13 0.17 -15.57 3.34
C GLN A 13 -0.94 -16.09 4.26
N LYS A 14 -0.95 -17.40 4.58
CA LYS A 14 -1.90 -17.98 5.53
C LYS A 14 -1.74 -17.39 6.93
N ARG A 15 -0.50 -17.24 7.40
CA ARG A 15 -0.22 -16.62 8.71
C ARG A 15 -0.71 -15.18 8.74
N LEU A 16 -0.31 -14.36 7.76
CA LEU A 16 -0.74 -12.97 7.65
C LEU A 16 -2.27 -12.85 7.61
N PHE A 17 -2.94 -13.65 6.77
CA PHE A 17 -4.39 -13.67 6.68
C PHE A 17 -5.08 -13.96 8.02
N GLY A 18 -4.50 -14.84 8.83
CA GLY A 18 -4.99 -15.18 10.16
C GLY A 18 -4.75 -14.10 11.23
N LEU A 19 -3.76 -13.21 11.02
CA LEU A 19 -3.43 -12.13 11.96
C LEU A 19 -4.28 -10.87 11.77
N ILE A 20 -4.82 -10.65 10.56
CA ILE A 20 -5.65 -9.48 10.29
C ILE A 20 -7.03 -9.65 10.96
N PRO A 21 -7.51 -8.68 11.77
CA PRO A 21 -8.83 -8.77 12.40
C PRO A 21 -9.97 -8.86 11.38
N ARG A 22 -11.12 -9.39 11.81
CA ARG A 22 -12.37 -9.39 11.04
C ARG A 22 -13.31 -8.34 11.62
N GLY A 23 -13.80 -7.43 10.77
CA GLY A 23 -14.50 -6.23 11.20
C GLY A 23 -13.56 -5.15 11.75
N ASP A 24 -14.10 -3.95 11.96
CA ASP A 24 -13.36 -2.74 12.34
C ASP A 24 -13.27 -2.48 13.86
N GLU A 25 -13.79 -3.39 14.70
CA GLU A 25 -13.70 -3.27 16.16
C GLU A 25 -12.26 -3.29 16.67
N ARG A 26 -11.37 -3.98 15.93
CA ARG A 26 -9.94 -4.02 16.19
C ARG A 26 -9.21 -3.84 14.88
N LEU A 27 -8.10 -3.09 14.94
CA LEU A 27 -7.24 -2.83 13.81
C LEU A 27 -5.83 -3.34 14.12
N VAL A 28 -5.11 -3.78 13.09
CA VAL A 28 -3.70 -4.17 13.21
C VAL A 28 -2.84 -3.31 12.30
N THR A 29 -1.72 -2.80 12.78
CA THR A 29 -0.83 -2.00 11.93
C THR A 29 0.09 -2.91 11.11
N LEU A 30 0.61 -2.38 10.00
CA LEU A 30 1.65 -3.07 9.23
C LEU A 30 2.91 -3.32 10.06
N ALA A 31 3.23 -2.43 11.00
CA ALA A 31 4.37 -2.57 11.91
C ALA A 31 4.17 -3.73 12.89
N ASP A 32 2.97 -3.85 13.48
CA ASP A 32 2.65 -4.98 14.37
C ASP A 32 2.73 -6.31 13.63
N LEU A 33 2.18 -6.36 12.41
CA LEU A 33 2.25 -7.53 11.55
C LEU A 33 3.69 -7.89 11.19
N ALA A 34 4.52 -6.90 10.85
CA ALA A 34 5.94 -7.08 10.55
C ALA A 34 6.69 -7.66 11.75
N ASN A 35 6.43 -7.12 12.95
CA ASN A 35 7.03 -7.61 14.18
C ASN A 35 6.60 -9.04 14.51
N ILE A 36 5.31 -9.39 14.38
CA ILE A 36 4.80 -10.74 14.67
C ILE A 36 5.27 -11.78 13.64
N LEU A 37 5.47 -11.36 12.38
CA LEU A 37 5.89 -12.23 11.29
C LEU A 37 7.42 -12.28 11.12
N GLU A 38 8.17 -11.45 11.84
CA GLU A 38 9.64 -11.32 11.76
C GLU A 38 10.14 -11.03 10.33
N ILE A 39 9.46 -10.14 9.64
CA ILE A 39 9.80 -9.69 8.28
C ILE A 39 9.71 -8.17 8.19
N ASP A 40 10.24 -7.59 7.12
CA ASP A 40 10.17 -6.14 6.93
C ASP A 40 8.75 -5.68 6.54
N VAL A 41 8.45 -4.41 6.86
CA VAL A 41 7.15 -3.79 6.61
C VAL A 41 6.78 -3.78 5.11
N ARG A 42 7.76 -3.68 4.19
CA ARG A 42 7.47 -3.69 2.75
C ARG A 42 7.02 -5.07 2.31
N SER A 43 7.64 -6.14 2.83
CA SER A 43 7.19 -7.51 2.58
C SER A 43 5.76 -7.77 3.07
N VAL A 44 5.40 -7.25 4.26
CA VAL A 44 4.01 -7.31 4.74
C VAL A 44 3.08 -6.56 3.79
N GLN A 45 3.43 -5.34 3.39
CA GLN A 45 2.61 -4.53 2.48
C GLN A 45 2.39 -5.22 1.13
N LEU A 46 3.41 -5.84 0.56
CA LEU A 46 3.31 -6.63 -0.67
C LEU A 46 2.36 -7.82 -0.51
N MET A 47 2.49 -8.55 0.61
CA MET A 47 1.57 -9.67 0.88
C MET A 47 0.14 -9.22 1.11
N VAL A 48 -0.10 -8.11 1.81
CA VAL A 48 -1.45 -7.51 1.94
C VAL A 48 -2.01 -7.19 0.57
N ASN A 49 -1.23 -6.55 -0.32
CA ASN A 49 -1.67 -6.24 -1.67
C ASN A 49 -2.02 -7.51 -2.46
N GLN A 50 -1.22 -8.57 -2.35
CA GLN A 50 -1.54 -9.86 -2.96
C GLN A 50 -2.85 -10.44 -2.42
N LEU A 51 -3.08 -10.42 -1.10
CA LEU A 51 -4.34 -10.87 -0.50
C LEU A 51 -5.55 -10.12 -1.07
N VAL A 52 -5.44 -8.82 -1.29
CA VAL A 52 -6.51 -8.02 -1.92
C VAL A 52 -6.68 -8.38 -3.40
N ILE A 53 -5.64 -8.20 -4.21
CA ILE A 53 -5.74 -8.26 -5.68
C ILE A 53 -5.84 -9.71 -6.17
N LYS A 54 -4.96 -10.60 -5.70
CA LYS A 54 -4.88 -11.97 -6.20
C LYS A 54 -5.97 -12.86 -5.61
N PHE A 55 -6.26 -12.70 -4.31
CA PHE A 55 -7.18 -13.57 -3.57
C PHE A 55 -8.57 -12.96 -3.36
N GLY A 56 -8.78 -11.68 -3.70
CA GLY A 56 -10.08 -11.03 -3.60
C GLY A 56 -10.53 -10.77 -2.16
N ILE A 57 -9.60 -10.68 -1.22
CA ILE A 57 -9.93 -10.53 0.21
C ILE A 57 -10.12 -9.04 0.50
N PRO A 58 -11.26 -8.61 1.06
CA PRO A 58 -11.57 -7.20 1.28
C PRO A 58 -10.83 -6.66 2.52
N ILE A 59 -9.52 -6.45 2.39
CA ILE A 59 -8.69 -5.81 3.42
C ILE A 59 -8.85 -4.29 3.28
N CYS A 60 -9.43 -3.68 4.31
CA CYS A 60 -9.64 -2.25 4.42
C CYS A 60 -8.60 -1.61 5.37
N SER A 61 -8.42 -0.30 5.27
CA SER A 61 -7.52 0.44 6.16
C SER A 61 -8.12 1.78 6.57
N TYR A 62 -7.96 2.13 7.84
CA TYR A 62 -8.18 3.50 8.31
C TYR A 62 -6.85 4.24 8.47
N ARG A 63 -6.89 5.54 8.19
CA ARG A 63 -5.75 6.46 8.29
C ARG A 63 -6.17 7.79 8.91
N ASP A 64 -6.87 7.73 10.04
CA ASP A 64 -7.24 8.93 10.80
C ASP A 64 -6.54 8.96 12.18
N LYS A 65 -6.78 10.02 12.96
CA LYS A 65 -6.12 10.23 14.25
C LYS A 65 -6.60 9.27 15.35
N PHE A 66 -7.78 8.67 15.19
CA PHE A 66 -8.46 7.84 16.19
C PHE A 66 -8.48 6.35 15.80
N ARG A 67 -8.45 6.04 14.50
CA ARG A 67 -8.46 4.71 13.92
C ARG A 67 -7.33 4.60 12.88
N SER A 68 -6.35 3.75 13.17
CA SER A 68 -5.24 3.47 12.26
C SER A 68 -4.95 1.98 12.24
N GLY A 69 -4.88 1.41 11.03
CA GLY A 69 -4.56 0.01 10.82
C GLY A 69 -5.47 -0.69 9.82
N LEU A 70 -5.27 -2.00 9.73
CA LEU A 70 -5.89 -2.90 8.76
C LEU A 70 -6.92 -3.80 9.42
N PHE A 71 -7.92 -4.18 8.65
CA PHE A 71 -8.91 -5.19 9.00
C PHE A 71 -9.50 -5.81 7.74
N ILE A 72 -10.17 -6.95 7.86
CA ILE A 72 -10.97 -7.55 6.78
C ILE A 72 -12.43 -7.22 7.00
N ALA A 73 -13.03 -6.52 6.04
CA ALA A 73 -14.43 -6.14 6.10
C ALA A 73 -15.34 -7.39 6.11
N ILE A 74 -16.32 -7.39 7.01
CA ILE A 74 -17.33 -8.46 7.11
C ILE A 74 -18.73 -7.96 6.73
N THR A 75 -18.92 -6.65 6.59
CA THR A 75 -20.13 -6.02 6.05
C THR A 75 -19.81 -5.15 4.83
N ASP A 76 -20.83 -4.92 4.00
CA ASP A 76 -20.71 -4.02 2.85
C ASP A 76 -20.50 -2.57 3.29
N GLU A 77 -21.05 -2.16 4.43
CA GLU A 77 -20.82 -0.85 5.03
C GLU A 77 -19.34 -0.64 5.39
N GLN A 78 -18.75 -1.60 6.11
CA GLN A 78 -17.32 -1.59 6.43
C GLN A 78 -16.44 -1.56 5.18
N ARG A 79 -16.84 -2.31 4.14
CA ARG A 79 -16.14 -2.30 2.84
C ARG A 79 -16.19 -0.91 2.22
N LEU A 80 -17.37 -0.28 2.15
CA LEU A 80 -17.56 1.04 1.55
C LEU A 80 -16.81 2.13 2.31
N ASP A 81 -16.88 2.10 3.64
CA ASP A 81 -16.18 3.06 4.50
C ASP A 81 -14.65 2.92 4.37
N GLY A 82 -14.14 1.69 4.42
CA GLY A 82 -12.73 1.41 4.20
C GLY A 82 -12.20 1.78 2.80
N LEU A 83 -13.07 1.92 1.79
CA LEU A 83 -12.68 2.38 0.45
C LEU A 83 -12.45 3.89 0.38
N ILE A 84 -12.97 4.68 1.32
CA ILE A 84 -12.86 6.16 1.29
C ILE A 84 -11.39 6.58 1.26
N THR A 85 -10.58 6.00 2.14
CA THR A 85 -9.14 6.29 2.21
C THR A 85 -8.41 5.96 0.91
N PHE A 86 -8.78 4.86 0.23
CA PHE A 86 -8.17 4.53 -1.06
C PHE A 86 -8.58 5.51 -2.16
N LYS A 87 -9.85 5.92 -2.20
CA LYS A 87 -10.33 6.94 -3.15
C LYS A 87 -9.64 8.28 -2.95
N GLU A 88 -9.45 8.70 -1.70
CA GLU A 88 -8.68 9.90 -1.36
C GLU A 88 -7.22 9.77 -1.79
N GLN A 89 -6.60 8.61 -1.57
CA GLN A 89 -5.24 8.36 -2.03
C GLN A 89 -5.12 8.46 -3.56
N VAL A 90 -6.07 7.88 -4.31
CA VAL A 90 -6.12 7.99 -5.78
C VAL A 90 -6.27 9.45 -6.20
N LYS A 91 -7.19 10.20 -5.58
CA LYS A 91 -7.37 11.63 -5.86
C LYS A 91 -6.09 12.44 -5.62
N ASN A 92 -5.42 12.22 -4.49
CA ASN A 92 -4.17 12.88 -4.15
C ASN A 92 -3.04 12.54 -5.14
N MET A 93 -2.98 11.28 -5.57
CA MET A 93 -2.02 10.85 -6.59
C MET A 93 -2.31 11.48 -7.95
N ASN A 94 -3.56 11.61 -8.37
CA ASN A 94 -3.92 12.29 -9.62
C ASN A 94 -3.54 13.79 -9.59
N MET A 95 -3.77 14.47 -8.46
CA MET A 95 -3.32 15.86 -8.29
C MET A 95 -1.79 15.99 -8.38
N ARG A 96 -1.07 15.03 -7.78
CA ARG A 96 0.39 14.96 -7.86
C ARG A 96 0.88 14.71 -9.28
N ILE A 97 0.25 13.79 -10.02
CA ILE A 97 0.55 13.52 -11.43
C ILE A 97 0.45 14.82 -12.22
N GLY A 98 -0.71 15.50 -12.17
CA GLY A 98 -0.89 16.76 -12.89
C GLY A 98 0.11 17.84 -12.48
N SER A 99 0.49 17.91 -11.21
CA SER A 99 1.50 18.86 -10.74
C SER A 99 2.90 18.56 -11.27
N VAL A 100 3.27 17.28 -11.38
CA VAL A 100 4.58 16.86 -11.90
C VAL A 100 4.64 16.99 -13.42
N GLU A 101 3.58 16.62 -14.13
CA GLU A 101 3.49 16.76 -15.59
C GLU A 101 3.63 18.21 -16.05
N ASN A 102 3.09 19.16 -15.28
CA ASN A 102 3.11 20.59 -15.58
C ASN A 102 4.20 21.37 -14.83
N ALA A 103 5.15 20.67 -14.16
CA ALA A 103 6.17 21.33 -13.37
C ALA A 103 7.22 22.03 -14.25
N ASP A 104 7.56 23.27 -13.91
CA ASP A 104 8.72 23.96 -14.47
C ASP A 104 10.01 23.42 -13.84
N LEU A 105 10.81 22.73 -14.63
CA LEU A 105 12.07 22.11 -14.20
C LEU A 105 13.13 23.14 -13.76
N THR A 106 12.99 24.42 -14.11
CA THR A 106 13.89 25.48 -13.66
C THR A 106 13.69 25.83 -12.18
N ILE A 107 12.50 25.56 -11.63
CA ILE A 107 12.17 25.81 -10.23
C ILE A 107 13.11 25.05 -9.29
N THR A 108 13.46 23.80 -9.60
CA THR A 108 14.40 23.01 -8.80
C THR A 108 15.74 23.74 -8.65
N LYS A 109 16.32 24.23 -9.75
CA LYS A 109 17.58 24.98 -9.72
C LYS A 109 17.45 26.31 -8.97
N ALA A 110 16.29 26.96 -9.03
CA ALA A 110 16.04 28.17 -8.26
C ALA A 110 16.06 27.88 -6.74
N TYR A 111 15.44 26.80 -6.30
CA TYR A 111 15.48 26.36 -4.90
C TYR A 111 16.89 25.92 -4.46
N GLU A 112 17.67 25.26 -5.32
CA GLU A 112 19.07 24.92 -5.02
C GLU A 112 19.93 26.18 -4.78
N ARG A 113 19.67 27.26 -5.52
CA ARG A 113 20.36 28.54 -5.30
C ARG A 113 19.87 29.27 -4.05
N LEU A 114 18.58 29.14 -3.74
CA LEU A 114 17.98 29.76 -2.54
C LEU A 114 18.43 29.06 -1.25
N HIS A 115 18.69 27.75 -1.31
CA HIS A 115 19.10 26.92 -0.19
C HIS A 115 20.45 26.21 -0.45
N PRO A 116 21.56 26.96 -0.56
CA PRO A 116 22.87 26.40 -0.88
C PRO A 116 23.42 25.46 0.21
N GLU A 117 22.89 25.54 1.44
CA GLU A 117 23.20 24.64 2.55
C GLU A 117 22.68 23.20 2.33
N VAL A 118 21.67 23.02 1.47
CA VAL A 118 21.07 21.72 1.17
C VAL A 118 21.95 20.99 0.16
N LYS A 119 22.83 20.13 0.66
CA LYS A 119 23.65 19.25 -0.19
C LYS A 119 22.87 18.02 -0.60
N GLN A 120 22.82 17.72 -1.90
CA GLN A 120 22.32 16.44 -2.38
C GLN A 120 23.16 15.31 -1.77
N LYS A 121 22.50 14.32 -1.16
CA LYS A 121 23.18 13.12 -0.67
C LYS A 121 23.30 12.12 -1.81
N ASN A 122 24.54 11.75 -2.15
CA ASN A 122 24.80 10.65 -3.07
C ASN A 122 24.48 9.33 -2.39
N PHE A 123 23.26 8.82 -2.58
CA PHE A 123 22.93 7.44 -2.25
C PHE A 123 23.39 6.54 -3.41
N GLN A 124 24.64 6.10 -3.40
CA GLN A 124 25.08 4.98 -4.22
C GLN A 124 24.55 3.69 -3.62
N GLN A 125 23.33 3.31 -3.97
CA GLN A 125 22.92 1.91 -3.94
C GLN A 125 22.42 1.53 -5.33
N PRO A 126 22.98 0.49 -5.96
CA PRO A 126 22.44 0.01 -7.22
C PRO A 126 21.01 -0.47 -6.98
N TYR A 127 20.05 0.07 -7.74
CA TYR A 127 18.75 -0.58 -7.89
C TYR A 127 19.03 -1.96 -8.50
N THR A 128 18.96 -3.03 -7.71
CA THR A 128 18.76 -4.36 -8.29
C THR A 128 17.45 -4.30 -9.06
N GLN A 129 17.52 -4.45 -10.38
CA GLN A 129 16.36 -4.72 -11.22
C GLN A 129 15.69 -6.00 -10.72
N LEU A 130 14.79 -5.86 -9.75
CA LEU A 130 13.68 -6.78 -9.63
C LEU A 130 12.80 -6.46 -10.81
N GLU A 131 12.89 -7.27 -11.86
CA GLU A 131 11.85 -7.37 -12.88
C GLU A 131 10.56 -7.76 -12.14
N ILE A 132 9.83 -6.76 -11.65
CA ILE A 132 8.45 -6.92 -11.27
C ILE A 132 7.70 -6.72 -12.58
N PRO A 133 7.06 -7.75 -13.15
CA PRO A 133 6.18 -7.56 -14.28
C PRO A 133 5.04 -6.65 -13.80
N PHE A 134 5.09 -5.38 -14.18
CA PHE A 134 3.90 -4.54 -14.22
C PHE A 134 3.15 -4.97 -15.47
N ASP A 135 2.32 -6.00 -15.33
CA ASP A 135 1.37 -6.33 -16.38
C ASP A 135 0.19 -5.36 -16.25
N CYS A 136 0.25 -4.27 -17.02
CA CYS A 136 -0.83 -3.28 -17.07
C CYS A 136 -2.07 -3.81 -17.79
N ASP A 137 -2.01 -4.98 -18.44
CA ASP A 137 -3.08 -5.49 -19.29
C ASP A 137 -4.18 -6.27 -18.52
N GLU A 138 -4.05 -6.45 -17.20
CA GLU A 138 -5.11 -7.06 -16.34
C GLU A 138 -6.11 -6.06 -15.73
N ILE A 139 -6.07 -4.77 -16.11
CA ILE A 139 -6.98 -3.72 -15.61
C ILE A 139 -7.90 -3.17 -16.72
N ALA A 140 -8.48 -4.06 -17.52
CA ALA A 140 -9.55 -3.75 -18.47
C ALA A 140 -10.84 -4.51 -18.12
#